data_AF-A0A351PTL4-F1
#
_entry.id   AF-A0A351PTL4-F1
#
_cell.length_a   1.000
_cell.length_b   1.000
_cell.length_c   1.000
_cell.angle_alpha   90.00
_cell.angle_beta   90.00
_cell.angle_gamma   90.00
#
_symmetry.space_group_name_H-M   'P 1'
#
loop_
_entity.id
_entity.type
_entity.pdbx_description
1 polymer ?
#
loop_
_entity_poly.entity_id
_entity_poly.type
_entity_poly.pdbx_seq_one_letter_code
_entity_poly.pdbx_strand_id
1 'polypeptide(L)'
;MKDKLYDMMNWPMIEAIVYSEESRPELILGPTVTRDGLLIQCFIPGAKEVCVVTDSTKKRYDMECEDEAGFFAVLLPVKKMYAYTYEAVFEDGRKEVFKDPYAFETTISQEDIRALSAGVYYKPYEVLGAHIMKIDKVVGTRFAIWAPNAMRVSVVGEFNHWDGRRCPMIRRGHGIFELFVPGNLLGT
;
A
#
# COMPACT_ATOMS: atom_id res chain seq x y z
N MET A 1 -20.18 5.64 15.12
CA MET A 1 -19.25 5.04 14.13
C MET A 1 -17.87 5.62 14.33
N LYS A 2 -17.73 6.95 14.40
CA LYS A 2 -16.53 7.68 14.83
C LYS A 2 -15.75 7.07 15.99
N ASP A 3 -16.36 6.97 17.18
CA ASP A 3 -15.67 6.47 18.38
C ASP A 3 -15.08 5.05 18.18
N LYS A 4 -15.79 4.21 17.41
CA LYS A 4 -15.35 2.85 17.14
C LYS A 4 -14.17 2.78 16.17
N LEU A 5 -14.14 3.65 15.15
CA LEU A 5 -13.04 3.69 14.19
C LEU A 5 -11.77 4.18 14.88
N TYR A 6 -11.89 5.24 15.68
CA TYR A 6 -10.80 5.80 16.49
C TYR A 6 -10.19 4.74 17.43
N ASP A 7 -11.02 3.95 18.12
CA ASP A 7 -10.56 2.87 19.00
C ASP A 7 -9.84 1.72 18.26
N MET A 8 -10.03 1.60 16.94
CA MET A 8 -9.34 0.61 16.10
C MET A 8 -7.99 1.10 15.57
N MET A 9 -7.72 2.41 15.66
CA MET A 9 -6.50 3.00 15.11
C MET A 9 -5.29 2.63 15.95
N ASN A 10 -4.23 2.21 15.27
CA ASN A 10 -2.93 1.98 15.90
C ASN A 10 -2.09 3.26 15.79
N TRP A 11 -2.32 4.19 16.71
CA TRP A 11 -1.69 5.52 16.70
C TRP A 11 -0.16 5.49 16.55
N PRO A 12 0.60 4.65 17.30
CA PRO A 12 2.05 4.56 17.10
C PRO A 12 2.47 4.14 15.68
N MET A 13 1.72 3.23 15.04
CA MET A 13 2.02 2.81 13.67
C MET A 13 1.63 3.88 12.65
N ILE A 14 0.54 4.60 12.89
CA ILE A 14 0.12 5.74 12.07
C ILE A 14 1.22 6.80 12.07
N GLU A 15 1.72 7.17 13.26
CA GLU A 15 2.86 8.09 13.39
C GLU A 15 4.10 7.58 12.65
N ALA A 16 4.44 6.28 12.79
CA ALA A 16 5.56 5.68 12.08
C ALA A 16 5.41 5.75 10.55
N ILE A 17 4.18 5.67 10.01
CA ILE A 17 3.93 5.90 8.58
C ILE A 17 4.09 7.38 8.22
N VAL A 18 3.47 8.28 9.00
CA VAL A 18 3.49 9.72 8.76
C VAL A 18 4.92 10.27 8.77
N TYR A 19 5.73 9.88 9.75
CA TYR A 19 7.15 10.24 9.85
C TYR A 19 8.07 9.43 8.96
N SER A 20 7.51 8.44 8.23
CA SER A 20 8.27 7.58 7.33
C SER A 20 9.40 6.84 8.04
N GLU A 21 9.05 6.12 9.09
CA GLU A 21 9.94 5.27 9.88
C GLU A 21 9.53 3.79 9.82
N GLU A 22 8.36 3.49 9.25
CA GLU A 22 7.86 2.13 9.10
C GLU A 22 8.45 1.40 7.89
N SER A 23 8.81 0.13 8.09
CA SER A 23 9.35 -0.79 7.07
C SER A 23 8.36 -1.87 6.64
N ARG A 24 7.27 -2.02 7.38
CA ARG A 24 6.16 -2.96 7.18
C ARG A 24 4.81 -2.24 7.12
N PRO A 25 4.62 -1.37 6.12
CA PRO A 25 3.39 -0.59 5.98
C PRO A 25 2.14 -1.46 5.81
N GLU A 26 2.26 -2.70 5.34
CA GLU A 26 1.15 -3.64 5.15
C GLU A 26 0.47 -4.06 6.46
N LEU A 27 1.09 -3.80 7.61
CA LEU A 27 0.49 -4.09 8.90
C LEU A 27 -0.67 -3.14 9.24
N ILE A 28 -0.73 -1.97 8.60
CA ILE A 28 -1.79 -0.98 8.83
C ILE A 28 -2.41 -0.46 7.54
N LEU A 29 -1.65 -0.26 6.46
CA LEU A 29 -2.19 0.20 5.19
C LEU A 29 -2.92 -0.92 4.46
N GLY A 30 -3.95 -0.53 3.72
CA GLY A 30 -4.76 -1.45 2.93
C GLY A 30 -5.95 -2.03 3.68
N PRO A 31 -6.56 -3.08 3.10
CA PRO A 31 -7.78 -3.68 3.62
C PRO A 31 -7.48 -4.76 4.67
N THR A 32 -8.12 -4.66 5.83
CA THR A 32 -8.08 -5.66 6.90
C THR A 32 -9.49 -6.09 7.29
N VAL A 33 -9.78 -7.39 7.20
CA VAL A 33 -11.05 -7.93 7.69
C VAL A 33 -11.02 -8.00 9.21
N THR A 34 -11.96 -7.32 9.86
CA THR A 34 -12.11 -7.26 11.31
C THR A 34 -13.40 -7.94 11.75
N ARG A 35 -13.61 -8.06 13.07
CA ARG A 35 -14.88 -8.56 13.62
C ARG A 35 -16.08 -7.69 13.26
N ASP A 36 -15.84 -6.41 13.01
CA ASP A 36 -16.87 -5.38 12.85
C ASP A 36 -17.12 -4.97 11.39
N GLY A 37 -16.21 -5.33 10.50
CA GLY A 37 -16.28 -4.95 9.09
C GLY A 37 -14.94 -5.04 8.40
N LEU A 38 -14.87 -4.48 7.20
CA LEU A 38 -13.64 -4.35 6.42
C LEU A 38 -13.08 -2.97 6.72
N LEU A 39 -12.00 -2.93 7.51
CA LEU A 39 -11.26 -1.72 7.79
C LEU A 39 -10.33 -1.47 6.59
N ILE A 40 -10.39 -0.27 6.01
CA ILE A 40 -9.49 0.14 4.94
C ILE A 40 -8.79 1.41 5.43
N GLN A 41 -7.46 1.41 5.37
CA GLN A 41 -6.63 2.52 5.80
C GLN A 41 -5.65 2.90 4.69
N CYS A 42 -5.39 4.19 4.51
CA CYS A 42 -4.43 4.66 3.53
C CYS A 42 -3.71 5.93 3.99
N PHE A 43 -2.54 6.16 3.43
CA PHE A 43 -1.77 7.38 3.63
C PHE A 43 -1.57 8.08 2.29
N ILE A 44 -2.21 9.23 2.12
CA ILE A 44 -2.20 10.04 0.90
C ILE A 44 -1.87 11.48 1.30
N PRO A 45 -0.57 11.83 1.42
CA PRO A 45 -0.14 13.15 1.84
C PRO A 45 -0.72 14.26 0.96
N GLY A 46 -1.23 15.31 1.61
CA GLY A 46 -1.83 16.48 0.95
C GLY A 46 -3.22 16.25 0.36
N ALA A 47 -3.80 15.04 0.49
CA ALA A 47 -5.22 14.86 0.22
C ALA A 47 -6.04 15.54 1.32
N LYS A 48 -7.09 16.23 0.90
CA LYS A 48 -8.09 16.84 1.78
C LYS A 48 -9.20 15.86 2.12
N GLU A 49 -9.64 15.10 1.12
CA GLU A 49 -10.74 14.13 1.24
C GLU A 49 -10.36 12.87 0.48
N VAL A 50 -10.70 11.71 1.04
CA VAL A 50 -10.50 10.41 0.39
C VAL A 50 -11.79 9.61 0.50
N CYS A 51 -12.15 8.94 -0.59
CA CYS A 51 -13.32 8.08 -0.67
C CYS A 51 -12.92 6.70 -1.21
N VAL A 52 -13.47 5.65 -0.61
CA VAL A 52 -13.39 4.29 -1.15
C VAL A 52 -14.58 4.05 -2.07
N VAL A 53 -14.31 3.68 -3.31
CA VAL A 53 -15.34 3.28 -4.29
C VAL A 53 -15.21 1.80 -4.57
N THR A 54 -16.26 1.03 -4.25
CA THR A 54 -16.28 -0.41 -4.51
C THR A 54 -16.39 -0.71 -6.00
N ASP A 55 -15.53 -1.59 -6.52
CA ASP A 55 -15.43 -1.82 -7.97
C ASP A 55 -16.72 -2.44 -8.54
N SER A 56 -17.38 -3.33 -7.78
CA SER A 56 -18.56 -4.09 -8.20
C SER A 56 -19.87 -3.29 -8.14
N THR A 57 -20.10 -2.57 -7.05
CA THR A 57 -21.38 -1.86 -6.82
C THR A 57 -21.32 -0.36 -7.08
N LYS A 58 -20.10 0.18 -7.26
CA LYS A 58 -19.84 1.63 -7.36
C LYS A 58 -20.35 2.43 -6.16
N LYS A 59 -20.65 1.77 -5.04
CA LYS A 59 -20.93 2.45 -3.77
C LYS A 59 -19.67 3.17 -3.28
N ARG A 60 -19.89 4.38 -2.80
CA ARG A 60 -18.89 5.32 -2.28
C ARG A 60 -18.98 5.35 -0.75
N TYR A 61 -17.82 5.33 -0.09
CA TYR A 61 -17.68 5.42 1.35
C TYR A 61 -16.60 6.45 1.66
N ASP A 62 -17.01 7.59 2.20
CA ASP A 62 -16.06 8.63 2.58
C ASP A 62 -15.21 8.13 3.75
N MET A 63 -13.90 8.39 3.67
CA MET A 63 -12.96 8.04 4.72
C MET A 63 -12.86 9.16 5.73
N GLU A 64 -12.71 8.79 7.00
CA GLU A 64 -12.42 9.73 8.07
C GLU A 64 -10.92 10.08 8.03
N CYS A 65 -10.59 11.36 8.20
CA CYS A 65 -9.22 11.81 8.35
C CYS A 65 -8.81 11.59 9.81
N GLU A 66 -7.89 10.66 10.04
CA GLU A 66 -7.40 10.27 11.37
C GLU A 66 -6.12 11.05 11.73
N ASP A 67 -5.36 11.51 10.73
CA ASP A 67 -4.21 12.39 10.90
C ASP A 67 -4.14 13.42 9.76
N GLU A 68 -3.98 14.70 10.10
CA GLU A 68 -3.95 15.82 9.15
C GLU A 68 -2.80 15.75 8.15
N ALA A 69 -1.76 14.94 8.40
CA ALA A 69 -0.70 14.66 7.45
C ALA A 69 -1.18 13.84 6.23
N GLY A 70 -2.43 13.36 6.24
CA GLY A 70 -3.09 12.66 5.15
C GLY A 70 -3.32 11.17 5.42
N PHE A 71 -3.51 10.78 6.68
CA PHE A 71 -3.90 9.41 7.04
C PHE A 71 -5.42 9.30 7.14
N PHE A 72 -5.99 8.34 6.42
CA PHE A 72 -7.43 8.16 6.32
C PHE A 72 -7.83 6.73 6.65
N ALA A 73 -9.01 6.56 7.26
CA ALA A 73 -9.57 5.26 7.57
C ALA A 73 -11.07 5.19 7.26
N VAL A 74 -11.56 3.99 6.93
CA VAL A 74 -13.00 3.73 6.83
C VAL A 74 -13.32 2.29 7.22
N LEU A 75 -14.41 2.10 7.96
CA LEU A 75 -14.93 0.77 8.30
C LEU A 75 -16.18 0.48 7.48
N LEU A 76 -16.07 -0.39 6.48
CA LEU A 76 -17.23 -0.82 5.69
C LEU A 76 -17.99 -1.91 6.45
N PRO A 77 -19.35 -1.90 6.45
CA PRO A 77 -20.18 -2.87 7.15
C PRO A 77 -20.27 -4.22 6.41
N VAL A 78 -19.12 -4.77 6.02
CA VAL A 78 -18.97 -6.02 5.26
C VAL A 78 -17.79 -6.81 5.80
N LYS A 79 -17.91 -8.13 5.92
CA LYS A 79 -16.88 -9.00 6.53
C LYS A 79 -16.13 -9.85 5.50
N LYS A 80 -15.89 -9.30 4.31
CA LYS A 80 -15.14 -9.95 3.23
C LYS A 80 -14.40 -8.93 2.39
N MET A 81 -13.34 -9.38 1.73
CA MET A 81 -12.54 -8.58 0.82
C MET A 81 -13.33 -8.21 -0.44
N TYR A 82 -13.11 -7.00 -0.95
CA TYR A 82 -13.64 -6.51 -2.22
C TYR A 82 -12.56 -5.76 -2.96
N ALA A 83 -12.63 -5.78 -4.29
CA ALA A 83 -11.90 -4.80 -5.08
C ALA A 83 -12.52 -3.42 -4.90
N TYR A 84 -11.66 -2.42 -4.68
CA TYR A 84 -12.02 -1.03 -4.56
C TYR A 84 -10.94 -0.15 -5.18
N THR A 85 -11.26 1.14 -5.27
CA THR A 85 -10.38 2.19 -5.76
C THR A 85 -10.51 3.39 -4.83
N TYR A 86 -9.41 4.12 -4.61
CA TYR A 86 -9.45 5.40 -3.91
C TYR A 86 -9.80 6.51 -4.90
N GLU A 87 -10.69 7.42 -4.48
CA GLU A 87 -10.86 8.74 -5.08
C GLU A 87 -10.40 9.78 -4.06
N ALA A 88 -9.30 10.47 -4.35
CA ALA A 88 -8.72 11.49 -3.47
C ALA A 88 -8.93 12.89 -4.08
N VAL A 89 -9.27 13.87 -3.24
CA VAL A 89 -9.36 15.29 -3.60
C VAL A 89 -8.28 16.03 -2.82
N PHE A 90 -7.45 16.81 -3.51
CA PHE A 90 -6.35 17.60 -2.94
C PHE A 90 -6.78 19.05 -2.69
N GLU A 91 -5.99 19.80 -1.92
CA GLU A 91 -6.31 21.20 -1.57
C GLU A 91 -6.47 22.14 -2.78
N ASP A 92 -5.71 21.89 -3.84
CA ASP A 92 -5.77 22.60 -5.13
C ASP A 92 -7.02 22.25 -5.96
N GLY A 93 -7.88 21.35 -5.46
CA GLY A 93 -9.08 20.85 -6.14
C GLY A 93 -8.81 19.72 -7.14
N ARG A 94 -7.55 19.31 -7.32
CA ARG A 94 -7.19 18.15 -8.14
C ARG A 94 -7.84 16.89 -7.58
N LYS A 95 -8.29 16.02 -8.49
CA LYS A 95 -8.84 14.71 -8.14
C LYS A 95 -7.96 13.62 -8.72
N GLU A 96 -7.60 12.65 -7.90
CA GLU A 96 -6.86 11.47 -8.33
C GLU A 96 -7.66 10.21 -8.04
N VAL A 97 -7.56 9.25 -8.95
CA VAL A 97 -8.19 7.95 -8.82
C VAL A 97 -7.11 6.89 -8.96
N PHE A 98 -6.91 6.06 -7.95
CA PHE A 98 -5.88 5.03 -7.98
C PHE A 98 -6.26 3.81 -7.16
N LYS A 99 -5.74 2.65 -7.59
CA LYS A 99 -5.87 1.39 -6.86
C LYS A 99 -4.86 1.34 -5.72
N ASP A 100 -5.24 0.66 -4.66
CA ASP A 100 -4.42 0.49 -3.46
C ASP A 100 -3.26 -0.50 -3.69
N PRO A 101 -1.99 -0.10 -3.56
CA PRO A 101 -0.85 -1.02 -3.60
C PRO A 101 -0.87 -2.08 -2.49
N TYR A 102 -1.45 -1.75 -1.32
CA TYR A 102 -1.47 -2.61 -0.14
C TYR A 102 -2.69 -3.56 -0.10
N ALA A 103 -3.54 -3.52 -1.14
CA ALA A 103 -4.61 -4.51 -1.30
C ALA A 103 -4.15 -5.82 -1.94
N PHE A 104 -2.87 -5.94 -2.32
CA PHE A 104 -2.30 -7.09 -3.01
C PHE A 104 -1.31 -7.83 -2.12
N GLU A 105 -1.32 -9.16 -2.18
CA GLU A 105 -0.33 -9.98 -1.48
C GLU A 105 1.06 -9.85 -2.11
N THR A 106 2.09 -9.97 -1.26
CA THR A 106 3.48 -10.08 -1.71
C THR A 106 3.71 -11.38 -2.46
N THR A 107 4.48 -11.33 -3.53
CA THR A 107 4.66 -12.46 -4.47
C THR A 107 5.97 -13.22 -4.29
N ILE A 108 6.98 -12.62 -3.66
CA ILE A 108 8.26 -13.30 -3.44
C ILE A 108 8.10 -14.34 -2.31
N SER A 109 8.42 -15.59 -2.63
CA SER A 109 8.31 -16.71 -1.70
C SER A 109 9.42 -16.68 -0.64
N GLN A 110 9.19 -17.36 0.49
CA GLN A 110 10.22 -17.52 1.52
C GLN A 110 11.42 -18.35 1.04
N GLU A 111 11.20 -19.27 0.08
CA GLU A 111 12.26 -20.06 -0.52
C GLU A 111 13.18 -19.18 -1.39
N ASP A 112 12.59 -18.31 -2.23
CA ASP A 112 13.35 -17.36 -3.04
C ASP A 112 14.16 -16.40 -2.16
N ILE A 113 13.55 -15.87 -1.08
CA ILE A 113 14.24 -15.01 -0.11
C ILE A 113 15.47 -15.73 0.49
N ARG A 114 15.32 -16.99 0.90
CA ARG A 114 16.43 -17.78 1.46
C ARG A 114 17.52 -18.04 0.43
N ALA A 115 17.14 -18.43 -0.78
CA ALA A 115 18.09 -18.71 -1.85
C ALA A 115 18.85 -17.46 -2.31
N LEU A 116 18.17 -16.31 -2.40
CA LEU A 116 18.80 -15.01 -2.66
C LEU A 116 19.81 -14.66 -1.55
N SER A 117 19.40 -14.81 -0.30
CA SER A 117 20.24 -14.47 0.87
C SER A 117 21.44 -15.40 1.04
N ALA A 118 21.33 -16.66 0.60
CA ALA A 118 22.41 -17.62 0.61
C ALA A 118 23.34 -17.50 -0.63
N GLY A 119 23.02 -16.63 -1.59
CA GLY A 119 23.82 -16.45 -2.80
C GLY A 119 23.73 -17.63 -3.78
N VAL A 120 22.69 -18.46 -3.67
CA VAL A 120 22.50 -19.67 -4.50
C VAL A 120 21.42 -19.49 -5.57
N TYR A 121 20.77 -18.32 -5.61
CA TYR A 121 19.80 -17.99 -6.65
C TYR A 121 20.52 -17.55 -7.93
N TYR A 122 20.59 -18.42 -8.93
CA TYR A 122 21.36 -18.17 -10.17
C TYR A 122 20.79 -17.06 -11.06
N LYS A 123 19.50 -16.77 -10.94
CA LYS A 123 18.79 -15.78 -11.77
C LYS A 123 18.10 -14.72 -10.92
N PRO A 124 18.83 -13.98 -10.08
CA PRO A 124 18.23 -13.05 -9.12
C PRO A 124 17.42 -11.95 -9.83
N TYR A 125 17.75 -11.63 -11.08
CA TYR A 125 17.03 -10.68 -11.92
C TYR A 125 15.60 -11.10 -12.30
N GLU A 126 15.21 -12.37 -12.17
CA GLU A 126 13.81 -12.80 -12.38
C GLU A 126 12.93 -12.40 -11.17
N VAL A 127 13.55 -12.19 -10.00
CA VAL A 127 12.87 -11.88 -8.73
C VAL A 127 13.11 -10.45 -8.26
N LEU A 128 14.31 -9.92 -8.42
CA LEU A 128 14.67 -8.54 -8.10
C LEU A 128 14.45 -7.62 -9.32
N GLY A 129 14.30 -6.33 -9.07
CA GLY A 129 14.01 -5.31 -10.08
C GLY A 129 12.51 -5.03 -10.24
N ALA A 130 12.15 -4.40 -11.35
CA ALA A 130 10.79 -4.02 -11.70
C ALA A 130 10.24 -4.97 -12.77
N HIS A 131 9.10 -5.60 -12.49
CA HIS A 131 8.47 -6.60 -13.37
C HIS A 131 6.99 -6.31 -13.55
N ILE A 132 6.58 -6.11 -14.80
CA ILE A 132 5.15 -5.97 -15.12
C ILE A 132 4.52 -7.34 -15.02
N MET A 133 3.48 -7.45 -14.20
CA MET A 133 2.79 -8.71 -13.97
C MET A 133 1.30 -8.48 -13.69
N LYS A 134 0.56 -9.57 -13.54
CA LYS A 134 -0.88 -9.55 -13.29
C LYS A 134 -1.19 -10.30 -12.00
N ILE A 135 -1.72 -9.59 -11.01
CA ILE A 135 -2.18 -10.14 -9.72
C ILE A 135 -3.69 -9.89 -9.63
N ASP A 136 -4.48 -10.91 -9.32
CA ASP A 136 -5.94 -10.81 -9.19
C ASP A 136 -6.64 -10.05 -10.33
N LYS A 137 -6.18 -10.35 -11.56
CA LYS A 137 -6.63 -9.73 -12.81
C LYS A 137 -6.23 -8.26 -13.01
N VAL A 138 -5.53 -7.64 -12.08
CA VAL A 138 -5.01 -6.27 -12.18
C VAL A 138 -3.59 -6.33 -12.73
N VAL A 139 -3.34 -5.58 -13.82
CA VAL A 139 -1.99 -5.38 -14.35
C VAL A 139 -1.30 -4.32 -13.49
N GLY A 140 -0.08 -4.63 -13.05
CA GLY A 140 0.74 -3.71 -12.27
C GLY A 140 2.22 -4.02 -12.42
N THR A 141 3.04 -3.29 -11.68
CA THR A 141 4.49 -3.44 -11.69
C THR A 141 4.95 -3.82 -10.29
N ARG A 142 5.55 -5.01 -10.14
CA ARG A 142 6.17 -5.45 -8.90
C ARG A 142 7.61 -4.94 -8.85
N PHE A 143 7.93 -4.17 -7.82
CA PHE A 143 9.28 -3.74 -7.50
C PHE A 143 9.83 -4.62 -6.39
N ALA A 144 11.08 -5.04 -6.54
CA ALA A 144 11.79 -5.79 -5.52
C ALA A 144 13.26 -5.40 -5.46
N ILE A 145 13.79 -5.21 -4.26
CA ILE A 145 15.18 -4.80 -4.05
C ILE A 145 15.75 -5.47 -2.79
N TRP A 146 17.05 -5.74 -2.80
CA TRP A 146 17.76 -6.22 -1.63
C TRP A 146 18.55 -5.08 -0.99
N ALA A 147 18.13 -4.66 0.21
CA ALA A 147 18.70 -3.54 0.96
C ALA A 147 18.72 -3.85 2.48
N PRO A 148 19.57 -4.79 2.95
CA PRO A 148 19.48 -5.34 4.31
C PRO A 148 19.61 -4.35 5.46
N ASN A 149 20.41 -3.30 5.27
CA ASN A 149 20.66 -2.29 6.27
C ASN A 149 19.75 -1.06 6.13
N ALA A 150 18.86 -1.02 5.13
CA ALA A 150 17.91 0.08 4.98
C ALA A 150 16.85 -0.01 6.07
N MET A 151 16.59 1.12 6.73
CA MET A 151 15.47 1.25 7.69
C MET A 151 14.14 1.11 6.96
N ARG A 152 13.99 1.77 5.81
CA ARG A 152 12.84 1.68 4.93
C ARG A 152 13.26 1.88 3.48
N VAL A 153 12.40 1.47 2.55
CA VAL A 153 12.56 1.72 1.12
C VAL A 153 11.19 2.15 0.57
N SER A 154 11.17 3.03 -0.42
CA SER A 154 9.95 3.45 -1.12
C SER A 154 10.17 3.42 -2.63
N VAL A 155 9.11 3.14 -3.38
CA VAL A 155 9.11 3.33 -4.84
C VAL A 155 8.73 4.77 -5.13
N VAL A 156 9.51 5.47 -5.96
CA VAL A 156 9.25 6.86 -6.36
C VAL A 156 9.29 6.99 -7.88
N GLY A 157 8.40 7.82 -8.41
CA GLY A 157 8.36 8.14 -9.83
C GLY A 157 7.22 9.08 -10.16
N GLU A 158 6.97 9.31 -11.45
CA GLU A 158 5.92 10.23 -11.89
C GLU A 158 4.54 9.87 -11.34
N PHE A 159 4.21 8.57 -11.26
CA PHE A 159 2.91 8.07 -10.80
C PHE A 159 2.57 8.43 -9.35
N ASN A 160 3.56 8.81 -8.54
CA ASN A 160 3.35 9.28 -7.17
C ASN A 160 3.97 10.67 -6.93
N HIS A 161 4.16 11.45 -7.99
CA HIS A 161 4.71 12.81 -7.95
C HIS A 161 6.08 12.88 -7.27
N TRP A 162 6.86 11.80 -7.40
CA TRP A 162 8.17 11.65 -6.75
C TRP A 162 8.11 11.74 -5.20
N ASP A 163 6.94 11.55 -4.59
CA ASP A 163 6.77 11.57 -3.14
C ASP A 163 7.03 10.18 -2.53
N GLY A 164 8.20 10.03 -1.90
CA GLY A 164 8.62 8.79 -1.24
C GLY A 164 7.77 8.37 -0.04
N ARG A 165 6.81 9.19 0.40
CA ARG A 165 5.86 8.84 1.47
C ARG A 165 4.67 8.02 0.97
N ARG A 166 4.36 8.08 -0.33
CA ARG A 166 3.14 7.48 -0.91
C ARG A 166 3.23 5.99 -1.16
N CYS A 167 4.43 5.46 -1.42
CA CYS A 167 4.63 4.05 -1.76
C CYS A 167 5.80 3.41 -0.98
N PRO A 168 5.78 3.40 0.36
CA PRO A 168 6.73 2.61 1.14
C PRO A 168 6.60 1.12 0.81
N MET A 169 7.74 0.47 0.60
CA MET A 169 7.83 -0.95 0.29
C MET A 169 7.73 -1.82 1.54
N ILE A 170 7.31 -3.06 1.33
CA ILE A 170 7.13 -4.04 2.40
C ILE A 170 8.45 -4.77 2.62
N ARG A 171 9.05 -4.59 3.81
CA ARG A 171 10.23 -5.34 4.23
C ARG A 171 9.85 -6.80 4.50
N ARG A 172 10.49 -7.69 3.77
CA ARG A 172 10.42 -9.15 3.93
C ARG A 172 11.60 -9.64 4.76
N GLY A 173 11.97 -10.91 4.58
CA GLY A 173 13.14 -11.50 5.22
C GLY A 173 14.46 -11.01 4.63
N HIS A 174 15.52 -11.02 5.44
CA HIS A 174 16.91 -10.79 5.02
C HIS A 174 17.18 -9.48 4.26
N GLY A 175 16.32 -8.46 4.43
CA GLY A 175 16.51 -7.16 3.78
C GLY A 175 15.91 -7.03 2.40
N ILE A 176 15.13 -8.00 1.95
CA ILE A 176 14.42 -7.89 0.68
C ILE A 176 13.17 -7.05 0.91
N PHE A 177 12.95 -6.05 0.06
CA PHE A 177 11.76 -5.23 0.04
C PHE A 177 10.97 -5.53 -1.23
N GLU A 178 9.65 -5.54 -1.14
CA GLU A 178 8.74 -5.76 -2.27
C GLU A 178 7.55 -4.80 -2.22
N LEU A 179 7.07 -4.35 -3.38
CA LEU A 179 5.76 -3.71 -3.50
C LEU A 179 5.19 -3.95 -4.90
N PHE A 180 3.92 -4.31 -4.99
CA PHE A 180 3.18 -4.31 -6.24
C PHE A 180 2.42 -2.99 -6.37
N VAL A 181 2.78 -2.20 -7.38
CA VAL A 181 2.09 -0.95 -7.69
C VAL A 181 1.12 -1.20 -8.85
N PRO A 182 -0.20 -1.05 -8.65
CA PRO A 182 -1.17 -1.19 -9.73
C PRO A 182 -0.91 -0.16 -10.84
N GLY A 183 -0.96 -0.62 -12.10
CA GLY A 183 -0.61 0.19 -13.26
C GLY A 183 0.66 -0.32 -13.97
N ASN A 184 0.61 -0.29 -15.30
CA ASN A 184 1.77 -0.59 -16.12
C ASN A 184 2.70 0.63 -16.13
N LEU A 185 3.85 0.52 -15.46
CA LEU A 185 4.84 1.60 -15.33
C LEU A 185 6.01 1.43 -16.31
N LEU A 186 5.75 0.86 -17.50
CA LEU A 186 6.76 0.74 -18.54
C LEU A 186 7.32 2.13 -18.92
N GLY A 187 8.64 2.27 -18.92
CA GLY A 187 9.33 3.51 -19.31
C GLY A 187 9.36 4.59 -18.22
N THR A 188 8.97 4.25 -16.99
CA THR A 188 9.23 5.06 -15.79
C THR A 188 10.62 4.78 -15.24
#